data_AF-A0A6V7KQW9-F1
#
_entry.id   AF-A0A6V7KQW9-F1
#
_cell.length_a   1.000
_cell.length_b   1.000
_cell.length_c   1.000
_cell.angle_alpha   90.00
_cell.angle_beta   90.00
_cell.angle_gamma   90.00
#
_symmetry.space_group_name_H-M   'P 1'
#
loop_
_entity.id
_entity.type
_entity.pdbx_description
1 polymer ?
#
loop_
_entity_poly.entity_id
_entity_poly.type
_entity_poly.pdbx_seq_one_letter_code
_entity_poly.pdbx_strand_id
1 'polypeptide(L)' 'INAISCPPVDPVKRGTLICSRQASQDNNTWQPYRGVNRPGTKCYLKCPRNYQLLGEYQITCRPSGKWEGQQSGECL' A
#
# COMPACT_ATOMS: atom_id res chain seq x y z
N ILE A 1 -20.15 -1.51 14.18
CA ILE A 1 -18.72 -1.13 14.37
C ILE A 1 -18.20 -0.67 13.02
N ASN A 2 -17.91 0.63 12.86
CA ASN A 2 -17.34 1.14 11.61
C ASN A 2 -15.92 0.59 11.48
N ALA A 3 -15.68 -0.26 10.49
CA ALA A 3 -14.34 -0.75 10.21
C ALA A 3 -13.52 0.39 9.60
N ILE A 4 -12.60 0.96 10.37
CA ILE A 4 -11.70 2.00 9.89
C ILE A 4 -10.70 1.38 8.91
N SER A 5 -10.56 1.97 7.73
CA SER A 5 -9.60 1.55 6.72
C SER A 5 -9.09 2.74 5.93
N CYS A 6 -7.84 2.69 5.50
CA CYS A 6 -7.27 3.68 4.61
C CYS A 6 -7.69 3.45 3.15
N PRO A 7 -7.81 4.52 2.34
CA PRO A 7 -8.21 4.40 0.94
C PRO A 7 -7.20 3.55 0.15
N PRO A 8 -7.59 3.06 -1.05
CA PRO A 8 -6.64 2.52 -2.01
C PRO A 8 -5.47 3.49 -2.21
N VAL A 9 -4.28 2.93 -2.34
CA VAL A 9 -3.07 3.72 -2.62
C VAL A 9 -3.09 4.17 -4.08
N ASP A 10 -2.61 5.40 -4.33
CA ASP A 10 -2.61 5.97 -5.67
C ASP A 10 -1.75 5.14 -6.65
N PRO A 11 -2.14 5.05 -7.93
CA PRO A 11 -1.38 4.35 -8.94
C PRO A 11 -0.04 5.04 -9.16
N VAL A 12 1.06 4.32 -8.93
CA VAL A 12 2.41 4.79 -9.23
C VAL A 12 2.66 4.72 -10.72
N LYS A 13 3.18 5.80 -11.31
CA LYS A 13 3.45 5.89 -12.77
C LYS A 13 4.39 4.76 -13.25
N ARG A 14 5.31 4.32 -12.39
CA ARG A 14 6.27 3.22 -12.63
C ARG A 14 6.55 2.51 -11.30
N GLY A 15 6.48 1.18 -11.29
CA GLY A 15 6.72 0.36 -10.10
C GLY A 15 5.46 -0.27 -9.51
N THR A 16 5.61 -0.86 -8.33
CA THR A 16 4.53 -1.58 -7.64
C THR A 16 4.55 -1.25 -6.18
N LEU A 17 3.38 -0.91 -5.62
CA LEU A 17 3.22 -0.72 -4.19
C LEU A 17 3.06 -2.08 -3.50
N ILE A 18 4.00 -2.40 -2.62
CA ILE A 18 3.97 -3.62 -1.82
C ILE A 18 3.44 -3.24 -0.44
N CYS A 19 2.32 -3.83 -0.06
CA CYS A 19 1.65 -3.55 1.19
C CYS A 19 1.64 -4.78 2.10
N SER A 20 1.87 -4.57 3.40
CA SER A 20 1.80 -5.60 4.45
C SER A 20 0.36 -5.98 4.81
N ARG A 21 -0.52 -6.10 3.80
CA ARG A 21 -1.90 -6.54 4.01
C ARG A 21 -1.82 -7.97 4.52
N GLN A 22 -2.43 -8.25 5.66
CA GLN A 22 -2.71 -9.63 6.02
C GLN A 22 -3.68 -10.13 4.96
N ALA A 23 -3.27 -11.10 4.14
CA ALA A 23 -4.22 -11.84 3.32
C ALA A 23 -5.32 -12.28 4.27
N SER A 24 -6.54 -11.77 4.09
CA SER A 24 -7.67 -12.29 4.83
C SER A 24 -7.63 -13.80 4.63
N GLN A 25 -7.53 -14.57 5.71
CA GLN A 25 -7.60 -16.03 5.70
C GLN A 25 -9.01 -16.50 5.33
N ASP A 26 -9.60 -15.89 4.31
CA ASP A 26 -10.84 -16.31 3.70
C ASP A 26 -10.46 -17.31 2.62
N ASN A 27 -10.47 -18.59 2.99
CA ASN A 27 -10.08 -19.73 2.17
C ASN A 27 -10.93 -19.94 0.90
N ASN A 28 -11.75 -18.97 0.46
CA ASN A 28 -12.62 -19.21 -0.69
C ASN A 28 -13.00 -18.01 -1.56
N THR A 29 -12.18 -16.96 -1.68
CA THR A 29 -12.41 -16.00 -2.76
C THR A 29 -11.12 -15.57 -3.44
N TRP A 30 -10.96 -16.00 -4.70
CA TRP A 30 -10.08 -15.39 -5.68
C TRP A 30 -10.56 -13.95 -5.95
N GLN A 31 -10.30 -13.03 -5.03
CA GLN A 31 -10.51 -11.59 -5.22
C GLN A 31 -9.14 -10.96 -5.46
N PRO A 32 -8.76 -10.65 -6.71
CA PRO A 32 -7.38 -10.31 -7.01
C PRO A 32 -6.94 -8.93 -6.48
N TYR A 33 -7.84 -8.14 -5.85
CA TYR A 33 -7.57 -6.72 -5.55
C TYR A 33 -8.19 -6.14 -4.26
N ARG A 34 -8.88 -6.91 -3.41
CA ARG A 34 -9.63 -6.35 -2.25
C ARG A 34 -8.97 -6.55 -0.88
N GLY A 35 -7.65 -6.43 -0.80
CA GLY A 35 -7.01 -6.36 0.52
C GLY A 35 -7.39 -5.04 1.22
N VAL A 36 -8.02 -5.10 2.39
CA VAL A 36 -8.39 -3.91 3.17
C VAL A 36 -7.16 -3.33 3.87
N ASN A 37 -6.90 -2.03 3.72
CA ASN A 37 -5.82 -1.35 4.42
C ASN A 37 -6.26 -1.00 5.85
N ARG A 38 -6.19 -1.97 6.76
CA ARG A 38 -6.48 -1.75 8.19
C ARG A 38 -5.40 -0.90 8.85
N PRO A 39 -5.70 -0.20 9.97
CA PRO A 39 -4.69 0.49 10.76
C PRO A 39 -3.49 -0.43 11.04
N GLY A 40 -2.28 0.10 10.83
CA GLY A 40 -1.02 -0.65 10.90
C GLY A 40 -0.54 -1.24 9.57
N THR A 41 -1.37 -1.27 8.51
CA THR A 41 -0.91 -1.66 7.16
C THR A 41 0.20 -0.70 6.72
N LYS A 42 1.33 -1.24 6.28
CA LYS A 42 2.45 -0.47 5.71
C LYS A 42 2.55 -0.74 4.23
N CYS A 43 2.81 0.28 3.42
CA CYS A 43 3.05 0.15 1.99
C CYS A 43 4.35 0.87 1.59
N TYR A 44 5.10 0.29 0.65
CA TYR A 44 6.31 0.89 0.09
C TYR A 44 6.38 0.71 -1.43
N LEU A 45 7.08 1.62 -2.12
CA LEU A 45 7.29 1.52 -3.56
C LEU A 45 8.46 0.58 -3.88
N LYS A 46 8.19 -0.41 -4.71
CA LYS A 46 9.20 -1.27 -5.32
C LYS A 46 9.37 -0.91 -6.79
N CYS A 47 10.58 -0.52 -7.17
CA CYS A 47 10.91 -0.26 -8.56
C CYS A 47 11.21 -1.56 -9.32
N PRO A 48 10.89 -1.62 -10.63
CA PRO A 48 11.22 -2.76 -11.48
C PRO A 48 12.73 -2.82 -11.73
N ARG A 49 13.20 -3.92 -12.35
CA ARG A 49 14.61 -4.08 -12.69
C ARG A 49 15.08 -2.94 -13.60
N ASN A 50 16.29 -2.44 -13.35
CA ASN A 50 16.93 -1.30 -14.04
C ASN A 50 16.35 0.09 -13.73
N TYR A 51 15.45 0.19 -12.74
CA TYR A 51 14.98 1.47 -12.22
C TYR A 51 15.45 1.65 -10.78
N GLN A 52 15.69 2.90 -10.39
CA GLN A 52 16.04 3.25 -9.02
C GLN A 52 14.92 4.09 -8.40
N LEU A 53 14.72 3.90 -7.10
CA LEU A 53 13.80 4.75 -6.33
C LEU A 53 14.50 6.07 -6.06
N LEU A 54 14.01 7.14 -6.66
CA LEU A 54 14.40 8.51 -6.34
C LEU A 54 13.41 9.06 -5.30
N GLY A 55 13.91 9.53 -4.17
CA GLY A 55 13.09 9.98 -3.05
C GLY A 55 12.67 8.84 -2.11
N GLU A 56 11.59 9.05 -1.36
CA GLU A 56 11.11 8.07 -0.38
C GLU A 56 9.62 7.80 -0.58
N TYR A 57 9.24 6.53 -0.57
CA TYR A 57 7.84 6.12 -0.59
C TYR A 57 7.62 5.01 0.44
N GLN A 58 7.15 5.42 1.62
CA GLN A 58 6.77 4.52 2.70
C GLN A 58 5.64 5.14 3.51
N ILE A 59 4.49 4.48 3.53
CA ILE A 59 3.28 4.95 4.22
C ILE A 59 2.71 3.89 5.16
N THR A 60 2.07 4.35 6.23
CA THR A 60 1.39 3.52 7.24
C THR A 60 -0.06 3.99 7.40
N CYS A 61 -0.99 3.05 7.42
CA CYS A 61 -2.40 3.34 7.65
C CYS A 61 -2.64 3.64 9.13
N ARG A 62 -3.20 4.80 9.45
CA ARG A 62 -3.47 5.22 10.83
C ARG A 62 -4.87 4.81 11.30
N PRO A 63 -5.11 4.74 12.62
CA PRO A 63 -6.45 4.58 13.19
C PRO A 63 -7.43 5.71 12.83
N SER A 64 -6.96 6.81 12.23
CA SER A 64 -7.81 7.87 11.67
C SER A 64 -8.33 7.55 10.26
N GLY A 65 -7.93 6.43 9.65
CA GLY A 65 -8.27 6.09 8.25
C GLY A 65 -7.47 6.86 7.21
N LYS A 66 -6.39 7.55 7.62
CA LYS A 66 -5.49 8.29 6.73
C LYS A 66 -4.14 7.61 6.62
N TRP A 67 -3.53 7.72 5.45
CA TRP A 67 -2.14 7.36 5.25
C TRP A 67 -1.21 8.39 5.89
N GLU A 68 -0.13 7.93 6.49
CA GLU A 68 0.93 8.75 7.06
C GLU A 68 2.29 8.25 6.55
N GLY A 69 3.15 9.15 6.08
CA GLY A 69 4.50 8.83 5.62
C GLY A 69 4.90 9.58 4.35
N GLN A 70 6.07 9.25 3.80
CA GLN A 70 6.57 9.87 2.57
C GLN A 70 5.96 9.20 1.34
N GLN A 71 5.58 10.01 0.35
CA GLN A 71 4.98 9.56 -0.91
C GLN A 71 5.63 10.25 -2.13
N SER A 72 6.83 10.79 -1.95
CA SER A 72 7.58 11.53 -2.99
C SER A 72 8.45 10.62 -3.85
N GLY A 73 8.47 9.32 -3.58
CA GLY A 73 9.29 8.35 -4.31
C GLY A 73 8.78 8.07 -5.71
N GLU A 74 9.69 8.14 -6.69
CA GLU A 74 9.44 7.81 -8.09
C GLU A 74 10.48 6.82 -8.61
N CYS A 75 10.08 5.93 -9.52
CA CYS A 75 11.00 5.01 -10.18
C CYS A 75 11.48 5.60 -11.51
N LEU A 76 12.78 5.90 -11.60
CA LEU A 76 13.45 6.45 -12.79
C LEU A 76 14.51 5.50 -13.36
#